data_AF-A0A0C9ZIE4-F1
#
_entry.id   AF-A0A0C9ZIE4-F1
#
_cell.length_a   1.000
_cell.length_b   1.000
_cell.length_c   1.000
_cell.angle_alpha   90.00
_cell.angle_beta   90.00
_cell.angle_gamma   90.00
#
_symmetry.space_group_name_H-M   'P 1'
#
loop_
_entity.id
_entity.type
_entity.pdbx_description
1 polymer ?
#
loop_
_entity_poly.entity_id
_entity_poly.type
_entity_poly.pdbx_seq_one_letter_code
_entity_poly.pdbx_strand_id
1 'polypeptide(L)'
;GKTSNFAHDVLKYVCLSVYYSNSVKSLCQFTEFQQYVPYKALLLVAVIIHEVLCIYKMHGFIPKESKLNSKALNSAFKMMVPKLEAVISHAYHGPKLNAMLKEWANLGM
;
A
#
# COMPACT_ATOMS: atom_id res chain seq x y z
N GLY A 1 -6.61 21.57 -3.13
CA GLY A 1 -5.41 21.22 -3.92
C GLY A 1 -4.47 20.37 -3.07
N LYS A 2 -3.72 19.46 -3.73
CA LYS A 2 -2.84 18.41 -3.18
C LYS A 2 -3.57 17.12 -2.80
N THR A 3 -3.56 16.23 -3.78
CA THR A 3 -3.97 14.83 -3.80
C THR A 3 -3.70 14.12 -2.47
N SER A 4 -4.73 13.49 -1.89
CA SER A 4 -4.55 12.52 -0.82
C SER A 4 -3.89 11.30 -1.46
N ASN A 5 -2.56 11.20 -1.36
CA ASN A 5 -1.78 10.17 -2.08
C ASN A 5 -2.22 8.72 -1.76
N PHE A 6 -2.82 8.50 -0.58
CA PHE A 6 -3.35 7.20 -0.17
C PHE A 6 -4.81 6.94 -0.63
N ALA A 7 -5.51 7.95 -1.15
CA ALA A 7 -6.88 7.83 -1.67
C ALA A 7 -6.95 7.51 -3.16
N HIS A 8 -5.82 7.19 -3.78
CA HIS A 8 -5.80 6.80 -5.18
C HIS A 8 -6.37 5.38 -5.34
N ASP A 9 -7.35 5.21 -6.23
CA ASP A 9 -8.07 3.94 -6.43
C ASP A 9 -7.15 2.77 -6.79
N VAL A 10 -5.98 3.05 -7.37
CA VAL A 10 -4.95 2.05 -7.65
C VAL A 10 -4.48 1.34 -6.37
N LEU A 11 -4.26 2.06 -5.27
CA LEU A 11 -3.83 1.42 -4.02
C LEU A 11 -4.94 0.53 -3.44
N LYS A 12 -6.20 0.99 -3.52
CA LYS A 12 -7.37 0.20 -3.16
C LYS A 12 -7.42 -1.08 -3.98
N TYR A 13 -7.38 -0.97 -5.30
CA TYR A 13 -7.43 -2.11 -6.21
C TYR A 13 -6.34 -3.14 -5.94
N VAL A 14 -5.08 -2.70 -5.77
CA VAL A 14 -3.96 -3.61 -5.49
C VAL A 14 -4.14 -4.28 -4.13
N CYS A 15 -4.55 -3.54 -3.09
CA CYS A 15 -4.81 -4.14 -1.77
C CYS A 15 -5.93 -5.20 -1.85
N LEU A 16 -7.04 -4.92 -2.53
CA LEU A 16 -8.14 -5.87 -2.71
C LEU A 16 -7.67 -7.12 -3.47
N SER A 17 -6.99 -6.93 -4.60
CA SER A 17 -6.51 -8.04 -5.43
C SER A 17 -5.49 -8.93 -4.71
N VAL A 18 -4.59 -8.35 -3.91
CA VAL A 18 -3.53 -9.12 -3.23
C VAL A 18 -4.02 -9.71 -1.92
N TYR A 19 -4.74 -8.95 -1.09
CA TYR A 19 -5.07 -9.35 0.28
C TYR A 19 -6.44 -10.01 0.42
N TYR A 20 -7.34 -9.83 -0.55
CA TYR A 20 -8.73 -10.28 -0.49
C TYR A 20 -9.13 -11.12 -1.71
N SER A 21 -8.18 -11.64 -2.48
CA SER A 21 -8.51 -12.60 -3.55
C SER A 21 -9.21 -13.84 -3.00
N ASN A 22 -10.03 -14.51 -3.83
CA ASN A 22 -10.68 -15.78 -3.49
C ASN A 22 -9.71 -16.99 -3.45
N SER A 23 -8.42 -16.75 -3.21
CA SER A 23 -7.41 -17.81 -3.10
C SER A 23 -7.35 -18.34 -1.68
N VAL A 24 -7.01 -19.63 -1.53
CA VAL A 24 -6.83 -20.30 -0.23
C VAL A 24 -5.74 -19.63 0.64
N LYS A 25 -4.86 -18.81 0.02
CA LYS A 25 -3.76 -18.10 0.69
C LYS A 25 -4.06 -16.62 0.92
N SER A 26 -5.31 -16.20 0.80
CA SER A 26 -5.71 -14.82 1.00
C SER A 26 -5.51 -14.38 2.46
N LEU A 27 -5.28 -13.08 2.66
CA LEU A 27 -5.08 -12.52 4.00
C LEU A 27 -6.42 -12.19 4.69
N CYS A 28 -7.52 -12.11 3.95
CA CYS A 28 -8.87 -11.87 4.49
C CYS A 28 -9.36 -12.93 5.50
N GLN A 29 -8.70 -14.09 5.58
CA GLN A 29 -8.98 -15.08 6.63
C GLN A 29 -8.52 -14.64 8.03
N PHE A 30 -7.58 -13.70 8.12
CA PHE A 30 -7.10 -13.18 9.40
C PHE A 30 -8.01 -12.05 9.89
N THR A 31 -8.42 -12.11 11.16
CA THR A 31 -9.37 -11.16 11.76
C THR A 31 -8.95 -9.70 11.61
N GLU A 32 -7.65 -9.40 11.67
CA GLU A 32 -7.13 -8.05 11.45
C GLU A 32 -7.52 -7.52 10.07
N PHE A 33 -7.34 -8.32 9.01
CA PHE A 33 -7.67 -7.99 7.63
C PHE A 33 -9.19 -7.96 7.38
N GLN A 34 -10.00 -8.66 8.16
CA GLN A 34 -11.47 -8.61 8.02
C GLN A 34 -12.04 -7.26 8.43
N GLN A 35 -11.40 -6.60 9.39
CA GLN A 35 -11.88 -5.32 9.93
C GLN A 35 -11.23 -4.12 9.28
N TYR A 36 -10.00 -4.30 8.77
CA TYR A 36 -9.14 -3.20 8.39
C TYR A 36 -7.97 -3.63 7.51
N VAL A 37 -7.60 -2.84 6.49
CA VAL A 37 -6.32 -3.04 5.79
C VAL A 37 -5.17 -2.52 6.67
N PRO A 38 -4.27 -3.36 7.20
CA PRO A 38 -3.23 -2.91 8.12
C PRO A 38 -2.29 -1.87 7.49
N TYR A 39 -1.86 -0.88 8.27
CA TYR A 39 -0.97 0.18 7.78
C TYR A 39 0.33 -0.36 7.17
N LYS A 40 0.91 -1.39 7.79
CA LYS A 40 2.13 -2.04 7.28
C LYS A 40 1.88 -2.72 5.94
N ALA A 41 0.70 -3.30 5.74
CA ALA A 41 0.32 -3.91 4.47
C ALA A 41 0.18 -2.84 3.37
N LEU A 42 -0.56 -1.75 3.66
CA LEU A 42 -0.64 -0.59 2.76
C LEU A 42 0.75 -0.04 2.41
N LEU A 43 1.64 0.09 3.39
CA LEU A 43 2.99 0.57 3.20
C LEU A 43 3.82 -0.33 2.29
N LEU A 44 3.70 -1.65 2.42
CA LEU A 44 4.38 -2.60 1.54
C LEU A 44 3.95 -2.43 0.07
N VAL A 45 2.66 -2.27 -0.19
CA VAL A 45 2.14 -2.00 -1.54
C VAL A 45 2.71 -0.69 -2.08
N ALA A 46 2.67 0.38 -1.28
CA ALA A 46 3.19 1.69 -1.68
C ALA A 46 4.70 1.64 -2.01
N VAL A 47 5.48 0.91 -1.21
CA VAL A 47 6.92 0.71 -1.43
C VAL A 47 7.20 -0.05 -2.73
N ILE A 48 6.46 -1.12 -3.01
CA ILE A 48 6.60 -1.88 -4.26
C ILE A 48 6.29 -1.01 -5.47
N ILE A 49 5.18 -0.27 -5.43
CA ILE A 49 4.80 0.64 -6.52
C ILE A 49 5.87 1.70 -6.72
N HIS A 50 6.38 2.30 -5.64
CA HIS A 50 7.46 3.28 -5.71
C HIS A 50 8.70 2.73 -6.40
N GLU A 51 9.17 1.54 -6.03
CA GLU A 51 10.36 0.96 -6.65
C GLU A 51 10.15 0.65 -8.13
N VAL A 52 8.96 0.15 -8.52
CA VAL A 52 8.63 -0.05 -9.94
C VAL A 52 8.65 1.27 -10.71
N LEU A 53 8.08 2.34 -10.12
CA LEU A 53 8.11 3.67 -10.73
C LEU A 53 9.53 4.26 -10.81
N CYS A 54 10.39 3.98 -9.83
CA CYS A 54 11.80 4.36 -9.87
C CYS A 54 12.53 3.67 -11.02
N ILE A 55 12.32 2.36 -11.21
CA ILE A 55 12.87 1.60 -12.34
C ILE A 55 12.40 2.21 -13.66
N TYR A 56 11.09 2.44 -13.81
CA TYR A 56 10.53 3.03 -15.03
C TYR A 56 11.08 4.44 -15.28
N LYS A 57 11.19 5.27 -14.24
CA LYS A 57 11.77 6.62 -14.34
C LYS A 57 13.23 6.60 -14.81
N MET A 58 14.01 5.61 -14.36
CA MET A 58 15.42 5.48 -14.73
C MET A 58 15.62 4.98 -16.16
N HIS A 59 14.78 4.06 -16.62
CA HIS A 59 15.01 3.35 -17.89
C HIS A 59 14.04 3.74 -19.01
N GLY A 60 12.93 4.42 -18.70
CA GLY A 60 11.84 4.70 -19.64
C GLY A 60 10.92 3.50 -19.92
N PHE A 61 11.22 2.34 -19.35
CA PHE A 61 10.44 1.10 -19.41
C PHE A 61 10.76 0.22 -18.20
N ILE A 62 10.03 -0.90 -18.00
CA ILE A 62 10.37 -1.92 -17.01
C ILE A 62 11.04 -3.09 -17.75
N PRO A 63 12.37 -3.28 -17.63
CA PRO A 63 13.05 -4.43 -18.21
C PRO A 63 12.44 -5.76 -17.74
N LYS A 64 12.39 -6.76 -18.62
CA LYS A 64 11.82 -8.08 -18.31
C LYS A 64 12.54 -8.79 -17.16
N GLU A 65 13.83 -8.52 -17.00
CA GLU A 65 14.67 -9.07 -15.92
C GLU A 65 14.72 -8.17 -14.67
N SER A 66 13.97 -7.06 -14.65
CA SER A 66 13.91 -6.19 -13.48
C SER A 66 13.39 -6.94 -12.28
N LYS A 67 14.28 -7.18 -11.33
CA LYS A 67 13.94 -7.68 -10.01
C LYS A 67 13.91 -6.52 -9.03
N LEU A 68 12.90 -6.51 -8.17
CA LEU A 68 12.88 -5.60 -7.04
C LEU A 68 14.06 -5.92 -6.13
N ASN A 69 14.93 -4.93 -5.93
CA ASN A 69 16.10 -5.07 -5.09
C ASN A 69 15.68 -4.98 -3.61
N SER A 70 16.02 -5.98 -2.80
CA SER A 70 15.65 -6.03 -1.37
C SER A 70 16.24 -4.87 -0.55
N LYS A 71 17.45 -4.41 -0.88
CA LYS A 71 18.08 -3.23 -0.26
C LYS A 71 17.33 -1.95 -0.63
N ALA A 72 16.92 -1.81 -1.89
CA ALA A 72 16.15 -0.66 -2.35
C ALA A 72 14.76 -0.62 -1.71
N LEU A 73 14.04 -1.75 -1.71
CA LEU A 73 12.77 -1.91 -1.00
C LEU A 73 12.89 -1.56 0.48
N ASN A 74 13.89 -2.09 1.19
CA ASN A 74 14.11 -1.78 2.60
C ASN A 74 14.42 -0.29 2.83
N SER A 75 15.18 0.34 1.94
CA SER A 75 15.47 1.77 2.00
C SER A 75 14.20 2.61 1.81
N ALA A 76 13.41 2.29 0.78
CA ALA A 76 12.14 2.96 0.51
C ALA A 76 11.15 2.76 1.66
N PHE A 77 11.06 1.55 2.21
CA PHE A 77 10.24 1.26 3.39
C PHE A 77 10.62 2.16 4.56
N LYS A 78 11.90 2.17 4.95
CA LYS A 78 12.40 3.02 6.05
C LYS A 78 12.15 4.51 5.80
N MET A 79 12.26 4.97 4.55
CA MET A 79 11.96 6.36 4.17
C MET A 79 10.46 6.69 4.28
N MET A 80 9.58 5.74 3.99
CA MET A 80 8.13 5.96 3.99
C MET A 80 7.47 5.79 5.36
N VAL A 81 8.03 4.97 6.25
CA VAL A 81 7.54 4.81 7.65
C VAL A 81 7.26 6.16 8.32
N PRO A 82 8.20 7.12 8.45
CA PRO A 82 7.93 8.38 9.15
C PRO A 82 6.85 9.22 8.45
N LYS A 83 6.67 9.07 7.14
CA LYS A 83 5.60 9.77 6.40
C LYS A 83 4.23 9.20 6.73
N LEU A 84 4.14 7.89 6.87
CA LEU A 84 2.92 7.21 7.30
C LEU A 84 2.58 7.56 8.75
N GLU A 85 3.57 7.55 9.66
CA GLU A 85 3.37 7.96 11.05
C GLU A 85 2.89 9.43 11.16
N ALA A 86 3.43 10.32 10.33
CA ALA A 86 2.96 11.71 10.26
C ALA A 86 1.51 11.82 9.78
N VAL A 87 1.06 10.95 8.86
CA VAL A 87 -0.34 10.91 8.42
C VAL A 87 -1.25 10.36 9.52
N ILE A 88 -0.84 9.28 10.18
CA ILE A 88 -1.61 8.63 11.26
C ILE A 88 -1.80 9.59 12.44
N SER A 89 -0.75 10.30 12.83
CA SER A 89 -0.78 11.25 13.95
C SER A 89 -1.51 12.56 13.64
N HIS A 90 -1.81 12.86 12.38
CA HIS A 90 -2.48 14.10 12.00
C HIS A 90 -3.99 14.04 12.30
N ALA A 91 -4.49 14.99 13.10
CA ALA A 91 -5.87 15.02 13.60
C ALA A 91 -6.95 14.86 12.52
N TYR A 92 -6.75 15.43 11.33
CA TYR A 92 -7.66 15.26 10.20
C TYR A 92 -7.35 14.05 9.30
N HIS A 93 -6.08 13.80 8.97
CA HIS A 93 -5.72 12.81 7.97
C HIS A 93 -5.69 11.37 8.52
N GLY A 94 -5.36 11.18 9.79
CA GLY A 94 -5.36 9.87 10.44
C GLY A 94 -6.75 9.23 10.47
N PRO A 95 -7.77 9.89 11.05
CA PRO A 95 -9.14 9.38 11.03
C PRO A 95 -9.68 9.13 9.62
N LYS A 96 -9.35 10.00 8.67
CA LYS A 96 -9.75 9.83 7.26
C LYS A 96 -9.13 8.57 6.65
N LEU A 97 -7.82 8.35 6.84
CA LEU A 97 -7.14 7.15 6.36
C LEU A 97 -7.76 5.89 6.98
N ASN A 98 -8.10 5.94 8.27
CA ASN A 98 -8.70 4.79 8.97
C ASN A 98 -10.06 4.43 8.43
N ALA A 99 -10.92 5.43 8.19
CA ALA A 99 -12.22 5.21 7.58
C ALA A 99 -12.10 4.54 6.21
N MET A 100 -11.16 5.02 5.38
CA MET A 100 -10.92 4.43 4.06
C MET A 100 -10.43 2.98 4.14
N LEU A 101 -9.47 2.67 5.01
CA LEU A 101 -8.91 1.31 5.11
C LEU A 101 -9.91 0.29 5.69
N LYS A 102 -10.87 0.74 6.52
CA LYS A 102 -12.03 -0.07 6.92
C LYS A 102 -12.99 -0.30 5.75
N GLU A 103 -13.30 0.75 4.99
CA GLU A 103 -14.14 0.64 3.78
C GLU A 103 -13.54 -0.36 2.79
N TRP A 104 -12.22 -0.33 2.59
CA TRP A 104 -11.55 -1.25 1.69
C TRP A 104 -11.64 -2.69 2.17
N ALA A 105 -11.43 -2.95 3.46
CA ALA A 105 -11.60 -4.30 4.02
C ALA A 105 -13.04 -4.81 3.78
N ASN A 106 -14.04 -3.97 4.06
CA ASN A 106 -15.45 -4.33 3.84
C ASN A 106 -15.79 -4.62 2.36
N LEU A 107 -15.11 -3.98 1.41
CA LEU A 107 -15.32 -4.22 -0.02
C LEU A 107 -14.60 -5.48 -0.53
N GLY A 108 -13.56 -5.93 0.18
CA GLY A 108 -12.79 -7.11 -0.19
C GLY A 108 -13.31 -8.41 0.42
N MET A 109 -13.99 -8.33 1.56
CA MET A 109 -14.71 -9.45 2.17
C MET A 109 -15.86 -9.94 1.29
#